data_AF-A0A520ACV7-F1
#
_entry.id   AF-A0A520ACV7-F1
#
_cell.length_a   1.000
_cell.length_b   1.000
_cell.length_c   1.000
_cell.angle_alpha   90.00
_cell.angle_beta   90.00
_cell.angle_gamma   90.00
#
_symmetry.space_group_name_H-M   'P 1'
#
loop_
_entity.id
_entity.type
_entity.pdbx_description
1 polymer ?
#
loop_
_entity_poly.entity_id
_entity_poly.type
_entity_poly.pdbx_seq_one_letter_code
_entity_poly.pdbx_strand_id
1 'polypeptide(L)'
;MKKQLLFLILSIASISCFAGGLSAWQVDTPYGHAIDHDGSAGGWVCLSMDTNSVCFQQFYFYKGHTIAHSDSLYFIINERKETVQEFKNEQQWLQAIKQQNLKPFFKRQYNSDYSSIFGDGIFFFIVFFPIPLLMPLLWLSCLISLAFPWKWAKGFRKHYSWIYPSIVLIMIMYSIFPQSF
;
A
#
# COMPACT_ATOMS: atom_id res chain seq x y z
N MET A 1 -3.76 0.50 -44.07
CA MET A 1 -3.73 -0.53 -43.01
C MET A 1 -2.58 -0.35 -42.01
N LYS A 2 -1.29 -0.48 -42.36
CA LYS A 2 -0.18 -0.36 -41.36
C LYS A 2 -0.16 0.98 -40.58
N LYS A 3 -0.43 2.11 -41.25
CA LYS A 3 -0.50 3.44 -40.61
C LYS A 3 -1.69 3.60 -39.66
N GLN A 4 -2.83 2.96 -39.97
CA GLN A 4 -4.04 3.01 -39.13
C GLN A 4 -3.89 2.14 -37.89
N LEU A 5 -3.20 0.99 -38.01
CA LEU A 5 -2.86 0.15 -36.86
C LEU A 5 -1.88 0.86 -35.91
N LEU A 6 -0.86 1.53 -36.46
CA LEU A 6 0.07 2.34 -35.67
C LEU A 6 -0.66 3.49 -34.94
N PHE A 7 -1.60 4.15 -35.64
CA PHE A 7 -2.40 5.22 -35.05
C PHE A 7 -3.29 4.69 -33.92
N LEU A 8 -3.95 3.55 -34.12
CA LEU A 8 -4.77 2.90 -33.09
C LEU A 8 -3.93 2.54 -31.84
N ILE A 9 -2.72 1.99 -32.03
CA ILE A 9 -1.82 1.66 -30.92
C ILE A 9 -1.39 2.93 -30.16
N LEU A 10 -1.07 4.02 -30.86
CA LEU A 10 -0.69 5.28 -30.25
C LEU A 10 -1.86 5.96 -29.52
N SER A 11 -3.08 5.87 -30.04
CA SER A 11 -4.28 6.40 -29.39
C SER A 11 -4.72 5.60 -28.16
N ILE A 12 -4.39 4.31 -28.08
CA ILE A 12 -4.61 3.50 -26.87
C ILE A 12 -3.54 3.81 -25.81
N ALA A 13 -2.34 4.21 -26.23
CA ALA A 13 -1.23 4.55 -25.34
C ALA A 13 -1.30 5.97 -24.76
N SER A 14 -2.24 6.82 -25.21
CA SER A 14 -2.49 8.15 -24.61
C SER A 14 -3.32 8.05 -23.34
N ILE A 15 -2.85 7.24 -22.39
CA ILE A 15 -3.34 7.26 -21.02
C ILE A 15 -2.71 8.50 -20.37
N SER A 16 -3.51 9.25 -19.61
CA SER A 16 -3.08 10.43 -18.87
C SER A 16 -1.84 10.11 -18.03
N CYS A 17 -0.67 10.46 -18.55
CA CYS A 17 0.59 10.37 -17.83
C CYS A 17 0.71 11.65 -17.01
N PHE A 18 0.54 11.55 -15.70
CA PHE A 18 0.87 12.64 -14.81
C PHE A 18 2.37 12.90 -14.91
N ALA A 19 2.75 14.14 -15.17
CA ALA A 19 4.14 14.60 -15.23
C ALA A 19 4.75 14.71 -13.83
N GLY A 20 4.64 13.66 -13.03
CA GLY A 20 5.40 13.48 -11.81
C GLY A 20 6.66 12.67 -12.13
N GLY A 21 7.73 12.84 -11.35
CA GLY A 21 8.91 11.99 -11.48
C GLY A 21 8.55 10.50 -11.42
N LEU A 22 9.45 9.59 -11.79
CA LEU A 22 9.21 8.13 -11.67
C LEU A 22 8.80 7.68 -10.25
N SER A 23 8.96 8.55 -9.25
CA SER A 23 8.58 8.41 -7.86
C SER A 23 7.24 9.06 -7.49
N ALA A 24 6.58 9.80 -8.37
CA ALA A 24 5.31 10.45 -8.08
C ALA A 24 4.15 9.46 -8.13
N TRP A 25 3.19 9.63 -7.24
CA TRP A 25 2.07 8.72 -7.11
C TRP A 25 0.86 9.42 -6.48
N GLN A 26 -0.31 8.86 -6.75
CA GLN A 26 -1.56 9.26 -6.12
C GLN A 26 -2.35 7.99 -5.82
N VAL A 27 -2.87 7.89 -4.60
CA VAL A 27 -3.73 6.78 -4.17
C VAL A 27 -4.84 7.34 -3.28
N ASP A 28 -5.90 6.56 -3.08
CA ASP A 28 -6.96 6.94 -2.15
C ASP A 28 -6.64 6.41 -0.74
N THR A 29 -6.95 7.21 0.27
CA THR A 29 -6.94 6.76 1.66
C THR A 29 -8.05 5.73 1.92
N PRO A 30 -8.01 4.99 3.04
CA PRO A 30 -9.09 4.07 3.41
C PRO A 30 -10.48 4.73 3.54
N TYR A 31 -10.54 6.07 3.61
CA TYR A 31 -11.79 6.84 3.67
C TYR A 31 -12.13 7.57 2.37
N GLY A 32 -11.38 7.33 1.28
CA GLY A 32 -11.69 7.84 -0.05
C GLY A 32 -11.14 9.23 -0.35
N HIS A 33 -10.22 9.75 0.48
CA HIS A 33 -9.53 11.02 0.20
C HIS A 33 -8.30 10.78 -0.66
N ALA A 34 -7.94 11.74 -1.51
CA ALA A 34 -6.75 11.61 -2.34
C ALA A 34 -5.50 11.91 -1.51
N ILE A 35 -4.52 11.02 -1.55
CA ILE A 35 -3.19 11.24 -1.01
C ILE A 35 -2.16 11.11 -2.12
N ASP A 36 -1.33 12.15 -2.28
CA ASP A 36 -0.40 12.28 -3.40
C ASP A 36 1.03 12.62 -2.94
N HIS A 37 1.98 12.20 -3.75
CA HIS A 37 3.39 12.53 -3.64
C HIS A 37 3.87 12.98 -5.02
N ASP A 38 4.49 14.15 -5.09
CA ASP A 38 4.95 14.78 -6.33
C ASP A 38 6.29 14.21 -6.84
N GLY A 39 6.93 13.32 -6.08
CA GLY A 39 8.24 12.75 -6.40
C GLY A 39 9.42 13.67 -6.07
N SER A 40 9.19 14.77 -5.35
CA SER A 40 10.22 15.74 -4.98
C SER A 40 11.15 15.24 -3.87
N ALA A 41 12.38 15.80 -3.86
CA ALA A 41 13.35 15.57 -2.79
C ALA A 41 12.83 16.21 -1.50
N GLY A 42 12.41 15.39 -0.54
CA GLY A 42 11.82 15.84 0.72
C GLY A 42 10.74 14.91 1.26
N GLY A 43 10.20 14.04 0.39
CA GLY A 43 9.28 12.98 0.81
C GLY A 43 7.95 13.50 1.36
N TRP A 44 7.51 14.65 0.86
CA TRP A 44 6.24 15.25 1.26
C TRP A 44 5.10 14.51 0.58
N VAL A 45 4.12 14.16 1.39
CA VAL A 45 2.88 13.53 1.00
C VAL A 45 1.75 14.47 1.37
N CYS A 46 0.91 14.82 0.41
CA CYS A 46 -0.19 15.74 0.60
C CYS A 46 -1.51 14.96 0.60
N LEU A 47 -2.30 15.15 1.66
CA LEU A 47 -3.67 14.66 1.75
C LEU A 47 -4.60 15.78 1.32
N SER A 48 -5.37 15.53 0.28
CA SER A 48 -6.38 16.44 -0.25
C SER A 48 -7.78 15.99 0.19
N MET A 49 -8.43 16.83 0.99
CA MET A 49 -9.84 16.75 1.35
C MET A 49 -10.60 17.86 0.61
N ASP A 50 -11.94 17.80 0.57
CA ASP A 50 -12.79 18.71 -0.23
C ASP A 50 -12.44 20.21 -0.10
N THR A 51 -12.05 20.65 1.09
CA THR A 51 -11.76 22.07 1.37
C THR A 51 -10.34 22.36 1.85
N ASN A 52 -9.55 21.33 2.16
CA ASN A 52 -8.25 21.48 2.81
C ASN A 52 -7.24 20.51 2.22
N SER A 53 -5.99 20.97 2.07
CA SER A 53 -4.85 20.11 1.75
C SER A 53 -3.81 20.21 2.85
N VAL A 54 -3.31 19.07 3.32
CA VAL A 54 -2.32 18.99 4.40
C VAL A 54 -1.16 18.12 3.95
N CYS A 55 0.05 18.67 3.99
CA CYS A 55 1.26 17.93 3.61
C CYS A 55 2.07 17.52 4.84
N PHE A 56 2.54 16.28 4.83
CA PHE A 56 3.29 15.64 5.92
C PHE A 56 4.27 14.61 5.36
N GLN A 57 5.17 14.09 6.19
CA GLN A 57 6.19 13.12 5.72
C GLN A 57 5.95 11.73 6.25
N GLN A 58 5.47 11.62 7.49
CA GLN A 58 5.23 10.34 8.16
C GLN A 58 3.80 10.29 8.65
N PHE A 59 3.13 9.17 8.45
CA PHE A 59 1.72 9.04 8.81
C PHE A 59 1.30 7.59 9.07
N TYR A 60 0.14 7.43 9.68
CA TYR A 60 -0.55 6.15 9.79
C TYR A 60 -2.05 6.39 9.88
N PHE A 61 -2.82 5.41 9.41
CA PHE A 61 -4.28 5.43 9.49
C PHE A 61 -4.75 4.68 10.72
N TYR A 62 -5.72 5.25 11.44
CA TYR A 62 -6.36 4.59 12.57
C TYR A 62 -7.73 5.19 12.88
N LYS A 63 -8.78 4.37 13.03
CA LYS A 63 -10.14 4.79 13.43
C LYS A 63 -10.72 6.00 12.70
N GLY A 64 -10.58 6.12 11.39
CA GLY A 64 -11.07 7.32 10.69
C GLY A 64 -10.18 8.55 10.79
N HIS A 65 -8.96 8.38 11.30
CA HIS A 65 -7.99 9.45 11.41
C HIS A 65 -6.73 9.10 10.65
N THR A 66 -6.16 10.12 9.99
CA THR A 66 -4.79 10.15 9.55
C THR A 66 -3.98 10.87 10.61
N ILE A 67 -3.09 10.13 11.28
CA ILE A 67 -2.20 10.69 12.28
C ILE A 67 -0.86 10.88 11.60
N ALA A 68 -0.44 12.13 11.43
CA ALA A 68 0.70 12.48 10.61
C ALA A 68 1.64 13.43 11.33
N HIS A 69 2.89 13.47 10.89
CA HIS A 69 3.87 14.44 11.36
C HIS A 69 4.95 14.71 10.29
N SER A 70 5.58 15.86 10.45
CA SER A 70 6.79 16.28 9.77
C SER A 70 7.83 16.69 10.81
N ASP A 71 9.00 17.17 10.38
CA ASP A 71 10.09 17.56 11.30
C ASP A 71 9.69 18.63 12.34
N SER A 72 8.65 19.43 12.08
CA SER A 72 8.26 20.55 12.95
C SER A 72 6.77 20.63 13.27
N LEU A 73 5.92 19.88 12.58
CA LEU A 73 4.47 19.95 12.73
C LEU A 73 3.89 18.55 12.93
N TYR A 74 2.86 18.49 13.75
CA TYR A 74 2.14 17.25 14.04
C TYR A 74 0.66 17.45 13.76
N PHE A 75 0.03 16.44 13.18
CA PHE A 75 -1.34 16.52 12.70
C PHE A 75 -2.16 15.34 13.21
N ILE A 76 -3.41 15.62 13.56
CA ILE A 76 -4.47 14.62 13.70
C ILE A 76 -5.57 15.05 12.75
N ILE A 77 -5.73 14.32 11.66
CA ILE A 77 -6.69 14.62 10.62
C ILE A 77 -7.84 13.64 10.76
N ASN A 78 -9.06 14.13 11.03
CA ASN A 78 -10.26 13.30 11.03
C ASN A 78 -10.82 13.28 9.62
N GLU A 79 -10.65 12.18 8.90
CA GLU A 79 -11.06 12.02 7.52
C GLU A 79 -12.59 11.93 7.36
N ARG A 80 -13.33 11.57 8.41
CA ARG A 80 -14.80 11.49 8.36
C ARG A 80 -15.48 12.84 8.50
N LYS A 81 -14.84 13.75 9.24
CA LYS A 81 -15.35 15.10 9.54
C LYS A 81 -14.57 16.19 8.79
N GLU A 82 -13.52 15.82 8.08
CA GLU A 82 -12.60 16.70 7.35
C GLU A 82 -11.99 17.80 8.24
N THR A 83 -11.76 17.48 9.52
CA THR A 83 -11.16 18.41 10.48
C THR A 83 -9.70 18.11 10.70
N VAL A 84 -8.87 19.15 10.66
CA VAL A 84 -7.42 19.06 10.91
C VAL A 84 -7.09 19.68 12.25
N GLN A 85 -6.43 18.94 13.13
CA GLN A 85 -5.85 19.45 14.36
C GLN A 85 -4.33 19.52 14.19
N GLU A 86 -3.78 20.73 14.18
CA GLU A 86 -2.34 21.00 14.07
C GLU A 86 -1.73 21.27 15.45
N PHE A 87 -0.56 20.70 15.69
CA PHE A 87 0.22 20.89 16.90
C PHE A 87 1.67 21.23 16.54
N LYS A 88 2.24 22.22 17.23
CA LYS A 88 3.66 22.59 17.11
C LYS A 88 4.56 21.85 18.13
N ASN A 89 3.95 21.09 19.03
CA ASN A 89 4.64 20.42 20.13
C ASN A 89 4.24 18.94 20.18
N GLU A 90 5.23 18.06 20.11
CA GLU A 90 5.04 16.61 20.13
C GLU A 90 4.29 16.13 21.37
N GLN A 91 4.58 16.69 22.54
CA GLN A 91 3.96 16.27 23.80
C GLN A 91 2.47 16.58 23.79
N GLN A 92 2.06 17.73 23.26
CA GLN A 92 0.65 18.08 23.11
C GLN A 92 -0.05 17.15 22.13
N TRP A 93 0.61 16.82 21.02
CA TRP A 93 0.11 15.87 20.03
C TRP A 93 -0.06 14.46 20.61
N LEU A 94 0.93 13.95 21.34
CA LEU A 94 0.86 12.65 22.01
C LEU A 94 -0.23 12.61 23.08
N GLN A 95 -0.43 13.71 23.81
CA GLN A 95 -1.55 13.84 24.75
C GLN A 95 -2.90 13.81 24.03
N ALA A 96 -3.05 14.52 22.91
CA ALA A 96 -4.26 14.52 22.10
C ALA A 96 -4.56 13.11 21.53
N ILE A 97 -3.54 12.40 21.03
CA ILE A 97 -3.66 11.00 20.57
C ILE A 97 -4.16 10.10 21.71
N LYS A 98 -3.60 10.27 22.92
CA LYS A 98 -3.99 9.47 24.09
C LYS A 98 -5.42 9.80 24.53
N GLN A 99 -5.79 11.08 24.59
CA GLN A 99 -7.14 11.53 24.95
C GLN A 99 -8.20 11.02 23.98
N GLN A 100 -7.89 11.02 22.68
CA GLN A 100 -8.79 10.54 21.62
C GLN A 100 -8.72 9.02 21.41
N ASN A 101 -7.91 8.29 22.19
CA ASN A 101 -7.69 6.84 22.06
C ASN A 101 -7.26 6.41 20.65
N LEU A 102 -6.37 7.19 20.04
CA LEU A 102 -5.86 7.00 18.68
C LEU A 102 -4.53 6.22 18.63
N LYS A 103 -4.15 5.54 19.73
CA LYS A 103 -2.95 4.71 19.77
C LYS A 103 -3.29 3.26 19.40
N PRO A 104 -2.88 2.77 18.22
CA PRO A 104 -3.09 1.38 17.85
C PRO A 104 -2.20 0.43 18.67
N PHE A 105 -2.64 -0.82 18.83
CA PHE A 105 -1.80 -1.89 19.37
C PHE A 105 -0.67 -2.27 18.40
N PHE A 106 -0.99 -2.34 17.10
CA PHE A 106 -0.04 -2.56 16.03
C PHE A 106 -0.08 -1.36 15.08
N LYS A 107 1.03 -0.64 14.95
CA LYS A 107 1.15 0.56 14.10
C LYS A 107 1.82 0.17 12.79
N ARG A 108 1.14 0.40 11.66
CA ARG A 108 1.78 0.41 10.34
C ARG A 108 2.01 1.86 9.95
N GLN A 109 3.28 2.26 9.99
CA GLN A 109 3.71 3.60 9.68
C GLN A 109 4.12 3.68 8.22
N TYR A 110 3.72 4.77 7.59
CA TYR A 110 4.01 5.10 6.20
C TYR A 110 4.84 6.37 6.13
N ASN A 111 5.52 6.51 5.01
CA ASN A 111 6.35 7.67 4.65
C ASN A 111 6.05 8.06 3.19
N SER A 112 6.94 8.82 2.57
CA SER A 112 6.92 9.15 1.13
C SER A 112 6.82 7.94 0.20
N ASP A 113 7.22 6.76 0.67
CA ASP A 113 7.19 5.52 -0.09
C ASP A 113 5.82 4.83 0.04
N TYR A 114 4.77 5.51 0.49
CA TYR A 114 3.46 4.91 0.75
C TYR A 114 2.84 4.18 -0.46
N SER A 115 3.01 4.68 -1.69
CA SER A 115 2.55 3.96 -2.88
C SER A 115 3.39 2.74 -3.24
N SER A 116 4.34 2.34 -2.38
CA SER A 116 5.26 1.23 -2.65
C SER A 116 4.60 -0.15 -2.73
N ILE A 117 3.28 -0.23 -2.95
CA ILE A 117 2.70 -1.31 -3.76
C ILE A 117 3.55 -1.56 -5.02
N PHE A 118 4.21 -0.52 -5.58
CA PHE A 118 5.18 -0.63 -6.67
C PHE A 118 6.67 -0.44 -6.29
N GLY A 119 6.97 0.04 -5.09
CA GLY A 119 8.31 0.50 -4.65
C GLY A 119 9.12 -0.54 -3.87
N ASP A 120 8.48 -1.55 -3.26
CA ASP A 120 9.18 -2.61 -2.54
C ASP A 120 9.67 -3.74 -3.48
N GLY A 121 9.75 -3.45 -4.79
CA GLY A 121 10.23 -4.40 -5.78
C GLY A 121 9.25 -5.53 -6.10
N ILE A 122 8.00 -5.54 -5.64
CA ILE A 122 7.03 -6.61 -5.99
C ILE A 122 6.80 -6.68 -7.50
N PHE A 123 6.62 -5.53 -8.18
CA PHE A 123 6.51 -5.52 -9.65
C PHE A 123 7.83 -5.92 -10.32
N PHE A 124 8.97 -5.50 -9.75
CA PHE A 124 10.29 -5.97 -10.17
C PHE A 124 10.43 -7.50 -10.01
N PHE A 125 9.93 -8.08 -8.92
CA PHE A 125 9.92 -9.52 -8.66
C PHE A 125 8.92 -10.28 -9.54
N ILE A 126 7.81 -9.66 -9.94
CA ILE A 126 6.83 -10.28 -10.86
C ILE A 126 7.33 -10.27 -12.31
N VAL A 127 7.98 -9.19 -12.73
CA VAL A 127 8.46 -9.02 -14.12
C VAL A 127 9.82 -9.67 -14.35
N PHE A 128 10.74 -9.58 -13.38
CA PHE A 128 12.12 -10.09 -13.53
C PHE A 128 12.38 -11.42 -12.82
N PHE A 129 11.47 -11.90 -11.98
CA PHE A 129 11.61 -13.18 -11.30
C PHE A 129 10.43 -14.11 -11.65
N PRO A 130 10.67 -15.33 -12.16
CA PRO A 130 9.59 -16.27 -12.46
C PRO A 130 8.90 -16.81 -11.19
N ILE A 131 9.44 -16.53 -10.00
CA ILE A 131 9.02 -17.11 -8.73
C ILE A 131 7.55 -16.81 -8.38
N PRO A 132 7.03 -15.57 -8.45
CA PRO A 132 5.65 -15.29 -8.09
C PRO A 132 4.63 -16.00 -8.99
N LEU A 133 4.99 -16.28 -10.25
CA LEU A 133 4.14 -17.02 -11.19
C LEU A 133 4.32 -18.54 -11.05
N LEU A 134 5.54 -19.00 -10.75
CA LEU A 134 5.88 -20.41 -10.59
C LEU A 134 5.30 -20.99 -9.28
N MET A 135 5.23 -20.19 -8.21
CA MET A 135 4.74 -20.63 -6.89
C MET A 135 3.26 -21.09 -6.91
N PRO A 136 2.30 -20.37 -7.52
CA PRO A 136 0.93 -20.87 -7.72
C PRO A 136 0.87 -22.17 -8.53
N LEU A 137 1.68 -22.29 -9.59
CA LEU A 137 1.72 -23.49 -10.43
C LEU A 137 2.30 -24.70 -9.67
N LEU A 138 3.35 -24.48 -8.86
CA LEU A 138 3.90 -25.48 -7.95
C LEU A 138 2.91 -25.88 -6.86
N TRP A 139 2.14 -24.92 -6.32
CA TRP A 139 1.10 -25.21 -5.34
C TRP A 139 -0.03 -26.04 -5.95
N LEU A 140 -0.51 -25.67 -7.14
CA LEU A 140 -1.55 -26.40 -7.85
C LEU A 140 -1.08 -27.82 -8.21
N SER A 141 0.15 -27.98 -8.71
CA SER A 141 0.71 -29.30 -8.97
C SER A 141 0.88 -30.13 -7.69
N CYS A 142 1.25 -29.51 -6.56
CA CYS A 142 1.25 -30.18 -5.25
C CYS A 142 -0.15 -30.66 -4.86
N LEU A 143 -1.18 -29.82 -4.99
CA LEU A 143 -2.58 -30.18 -4.72
C LEU A 143 -3.06 -31.34 -5.59
N ILE A 144 -2.86 -31.25 -6.91
CA ILE A 144 -3.22 -32.31 -7.86
C ILE A 144 -2.49 -33.61 -7.48
N SER A 145 -1.21 -33.51 -7.14
CA SER A 145 -0.39 -34.66 -6.79
C SER A 145 -0.76 -35.32 -5.46
N LEU A 146 -1.55 -34.67 -4.58
CA LEU A 146 -2.11 -35.30 -3.37
C LEU A 146 -3.22 -36.31 -3.72
N ALA A 147 -3.86 -36.17 -4.88
CA ALA A 147 -4.88 -37.11 -5.36
C ALA A 147 -4.28 -38.40 -5.97
N PHE A 148 -2.97 -38.43 -6.23
CA PHE A 148 -2.28 -39.58 -6.85
C PHE A 148 -1.32 -40.28 -5.86
N PRO A 149 -1.19 -41.62 -5.91
CA PRO A 149 -0.46 -42.42 -4.92
C PRO A 149 1.07 -42.39 -5.09
N TRP A 150 1.67 -41.20 -5.23
CA TRP A 150 3.11 -41.06 -5.39
C TRP A 150 3.81 -41.03 -4.02
N LYS A 151 4.44 -42.15 -3.64
CA LYS A 151 4.96 -42.38 -2.28
C LYS A 151 6.17 -41.51 -1.90
N TRP A 152 6.98 -41.07 -2.87
CA TRP A 152 8.30 -40.46 -2.62
C TRP A 152 8.28 -39.00 -2.14
N ALA A 153 7.17 -38.28 -2.33
CA ALA A 153 7.09 -36.84 -2.00
C ALA A 153 5.88 -36.48 -1.11
N LYS A 154 5.25 -37.46 -0.47
CA LYS A 154 3.98 -37.28 0.28
C LYS A 154 4.10 -36.28 1.44
N GLY A 155 5.23 -36.26 2.15
CA GLY A 155 5.50 -35.34 3.26
C GLY A 155 5.67 -33.89 2.79
N PHE A 156 6.54 -33.66 1.79
CA PHE A 156 6.81 -32.33 1.23
C PHE A 156 5.55 -31.69 0.63
N ARG A 157 4.76 -32.46 -0.15
CA ARG A 157 3.51 -31.97 -0.78
C ARG A 157 2.49 -31.49 0.24
N LYS A 158 2.30 -32.25 1.32
CA LYS A 158 1.37 -31.89 2.39
C LYS A 158 1.81 -30.62 3.13
N HIS A 159 3.11 -30.44 3.36
CA HIS A 159 3.60 -29.21 4.00
C HIS A 159 3.43 -28.00 3.06
N TYR A 160 3.87 -28.13 1.81
CA TYR A 160 3.80 -27.04 0.84
C TYR A 160 2.35 -26.60 0.53
N SER A 161 1.40 -27.56 0.49
CA SER A 161 -0.02 -27.26 0.23
C SER A 161 -0.66 -26.36 1.29
N TRP A 162 -0.15 -26.36 2.53
CA TRP A 162 -0.62 -25.50 3.62
C TRP A 162 0.25 -24.27 3.83
N ILE A 163 1.57 -24.37 3.59
CA ILE A 163 2.51 -23.25 3.78
C ILE A 163 2.18 -22.11 2.80
N TYR A 164 1.99 -22.41 1.52
CA TYR A 164 1.71 -21.38 0.51
C TYR A 164 0.44 -20.56 0.81
N PRO A 165 -0.75 -21.17 1.02
CA PRO A 165 -1.95 -20.40 1.37
C PRO A 165 -1.83 -19.70 2.72
N SER A 166 -1.06 -20.24 3.67
CA SER A 166 -0.77 -19.55 4.94
C SER A 166 0.04 -18.28 4.72
N ILE A 167 1.07 -18.33 3.86
CA ILE A 167 1.86 -17.15 3.49
C ILE A 167 0.97 -16.13 2.77
N VAL A 168 0.15 -16.56 1.80
CA VAL A 168 -0.79 -15.67 1.10
C VAL A 168 -1.77 -15.03 2.09
N LEU A 169 -2.32 -15.81 3.03
CA LEU A 169 -3.20 -15.30 4.07
C LEU A 169 -2.49 -14.25 4.94
N ILE A 170 -1.24 -14.51 5.38
CA ILE A 170 -0.45 -13.55 6.15
C ILE A 170 -0.20 -12.27 5.34
N MET A 171 0.11 -12.38 4.05
CA MET A 171 0.30 -11.21 3.17
C MET A 171 -0.99 -10.41 3.01
N ILE A 172 -2.14 -11.07 2.84
CA ILE A 172 -3.46 -10.42 2.78
C ILE A 172 -3.78 -9.76 4.13
N MET A 173 -3.52 -10.44 5.25
CA MET A 173 -3.71 -9.85 6.57
C MET A 173 -2.81 -8.63 6.77
N TYR A 174 -1.56 -8.66 6.30
CA TYR A 174 -0.64 -7.54 6.37
C TYR A 174 -1.03 -6.38 5.43
N SER A 175 -1.64 -6.68 4.28
CA SER A 175 -2.13 -5.64 3.38
C SER A 175 -3.36 -4.94 3.95
N ILE A 176 -4.27 -5.67 4.59
CA ILE A 176 -5.53 -5.13 5.14
C ILE A 176 -5.35 -4.51 6.54
N PHE A 177 -4.53 -5.12 7.40
CA PHE A 177 -4.34 -4.67 8.78
C PHE A 177 -2.97 -4.02 8.99
N PRO A 178 -2.89 -2.89 9.70
CA PRO A 178 -3.94 -2.00 10.17
C PRO A 178 -4.11 -0.85 9.17
N GLN A 179 -4.92 -1.02 8.12
CA GLN A 179 -5.26 0.11 7.24
C GLN A 179 -6.46 0.89 7.77
N SER A 180 -7.40 0.26 8.49
CA SER A 180 -8.60 0.95 8.97
C SER A 180 -9.42 0.09 9.92
N PHE A 181 -9.29 0.33 11.22
CA PHE A 181 -10.32 0.03 12.21
C PHE A 181 -10.41 1.18 13.19
#